data_AF-A0A2T6KJ72-F1
#
_entry.id   AF-A0A2T6KJ72-F1
#
_cell.length_a   1.000
_cell.length_b   1.000
_cell.length_c   1.000
_cell.angle_alpha   90.00
_cell.angle_beta   90.00
_cell.angle_gamma   90.00
#
_symmetry.space_group_name_H-M   'P 1'
#
loop_
_entity.id
_entity.type
_entity.pdbx_description
1 polymer ?
#
loop_
_entity_poly.entity_id
_entity_poly.type
_entity_poly.pdbx_seq_one_letter_code
_entity_poly.pdbx_strand_id
1 'polypeptide(L)'
;MKFYHIRSLEQLMPFQKIWDHILEENNNDNPFIEFKWVENWWRYIGEKRRVEMIVVEKNDQVIAFFPFQFTRKWNTIMIEFIACGEANYMDIIVYDKDREETIQFVFDRLLEKMPDCIFNLHGLLSSSPTTNMLSLYLAKRKCTPTVFSVVTPFINMESINLEAYMKKRRKLHGLDRREKRLSYLGEVKVSTSSPNEIDEVFALHDRHWRYKLDTSGFTNDEHKNFYRALVNISEGPMQAKVESLYLDNQMIAFSYGLSCRGRYIGYVIGHDDDYGIYGPGTILEKELIVSSPNKAIKKFDLSIGYEPYKFEWNSAVDYTNNFIFSTDSWQSKMIFFLTKGKGHIKETLKKNYKIVLFKREFIGSKYSFIKNAKFTEWVQACGKLAGKIYSRKTVDIYKQSQGNENLADFEKLVYPNAKKRHHNLSRINKRFYNGFIPYSDSKFSMFWIHPKLIRVDEVGYLQPLPKQSVFIGEWQFHNLTNICSYLRNEQKAKDIFLYTSKKDEIVNKHLHQLGFKHVNRIKKTHMFTKSNTHISTIDTPEE
;
A
#
# COMPACT_ATOMS: atom_id res chain seq x y z
N MET A 1 34.63 -30.88 10.26
CA MET A 1 33.17 -30.66 10.13
C MET A 1 32.56 -31.71 9.23
N LYS A 2 31.29 -32.04 9.44
CA LYS A 2 30.45 -32.85 8.54
C LYS A 2 29.11 -32.11 8.36
N PHE A 3 28.41 -32.37 7.26
CA PHE A 3 27.03 -31.89 7.10
C PHE A 3 26.12 -33.00 6.59
N TYR A 4 24.83 -32.87 6.88
CA TYR A 4 23.76 -33.69 6.35
C TYR A 4 22.55 -32.83 5.98
N HIS A 5 21.57 -33.45 5.35
CA HIS A 5 20.39 -32.77 4.81
C HIS A 5 19.13 -33.15 5.59
N ILE A 6 18.32 -32.14 5.89
CA ILE A 6 16.96 -32.25 6.42
C ILE A 6 15.99 -31.90 5.29
N ARG A 7 15.03 -32.79 5.03
CA ARG A 7 14.09 -32.69 3.90
C ARG A 7 12.61 -32.74 4.30
N SER A 8 12.34 -32.76 5.60
CA SER A 8 10.99 -32.77 6.15
C SER A 8 10.94 -31.90 7.41
N LEU A 9 9.74 -31.41 7.73
CA LEU A 9 9.54 -30.60 8.92
C LEU A 9 9.78 -31.43 10.19
N GLU A 10 9.38 -32.70 10.19
CA GLU A 10 9.55 -33.64 11.30
C GLU A 10 11.03 -33.82 11.67
N GLN A 11 11.91 -33.85 10.66
CA GLN A 11 13.36 -33.91 10.86
C GLN A 11 13.94 -32.59 11.40
N LEU A 12 13.30 -31.45 11.14
CA LEU A 12 13.75 -30.14 11.62
C LEU A 12 13.36 -29.90 13.09
N MET A 13 12.19 -30.38 13.52
CA MET A 13 11.64 -30.13 14.86
C MET A 13 12.62 -30.36 16.03
N PRO A 14 13.45 -31.43 16.07
CA PRO A 14 14.39 -31.65 17.17
C PRO A 14 15.44 -30.56 17.34
N PHE A 15 15.72 -29.78 16.30
CA PHE A 15 16.75 -28.75 16.30
C PHE A 15 16.29 -27.40 16.84
N GLN A 16 15.01 -27.23 17.19
CA GLN A 16 14.45 -25.95 17.63
C GLN A 16 15.29 -25.27 18.71
N LYS A 17 15.64 -26.00 19.79
CA LYS A 17 16.39 -25.41 20.91
C LYS A 17 17.78 -24.91 20.50
N ILE A 18 18.47 -25.66 19.64
CA ILE A 18 19.81 -25.29 19.17
C ILE A 18 19.72 -24.09 18.22
N TRP A 19 18.72 -24.09 17.33
CA TRP A 19 18.45 -22.99 16.43
C TRP A 19 18.16 -21.68 17.18
N ASP A 20 17.23 -21.73 18.13
CA ASP A 20 16.83 -20.58 18.94
C ASP A 20 18.03 -20.03 19.74
N HIS A 21 18.88 -20.93 20.27
CA HIS A 21 20.09 -20.53 21.00
C HIS A 21 21.12 -19.83 20.11
N ILE A 22 21.37 -20.32 18.88
CA ILE A 22 22.26 -19.64 17.91
C ILE A 22 21.75 -18.23 17.62
N LEU A 23 20.45 -18.08 17.38
CA LEU A 23 19.85 -16.78 17.07
C LEU A 23 19.88 -15.82 18.27
N GLU A 24 19.70 -16.34 19.48
CA GLU A 24 19.80 -15.57 20.72
C GLU A 24 21.22 -15.05 20.95
N GLU A 25 22.24 -15.90 20.87
CA GLU A 25 23.65 -15.52 21.04
C GLU A 25 24.09 -14.46 20.02
N ASN A 26 23.60 -14.57 18.78
CA ASN A 26 23.88 -13.59 17.72
C ASN A 26 23.02 -12.31 17.82
N ASN A 27 22.14 -12.18 18.83
CA ASN A 27 21.18 -11.08 18.96
C ASN A 27 20.34 -10.85 17.68
N ASN A 28 19.85 -11.93 17.06
CA ASN A 28 19.12 -11.86 15.80
C ASN A 28 17.85 -10.98 15.89
N ASP A 29 17.73 -10.01 14.98
CA ASP A 29 16.53 -9.18 14.82
C ASP A 29 15.72 -9.51 13.55
N ASN A 30 16.14 -10.53 12.78
CA ASN A 30 15.46 -10.92 11.54
C ASN A 30 14.38 -11.99 11.82
N PRO A 31 13.08 -11.64 11.73
CA PRO A 31 12.00 -12.58 12.01
C PRO A 31 11.91 -13.74 11.00
N PHE A 32 12.43 -13.57 9.78
CA PHE A 32 12.29 -14.54 8.70
C PHE A 32 13.17 -15.77 8.87
N ILE A 33 14.17 -15.72 9.76
CA ILE A 33 15.02 -16.87 10.08
C ILE A 33 14.73 -17.46 11.47
N GLU A 34 13.77 -16.91 12.20
CA GLU A 34 13.31 -17.48 13.47
C GLU A 34 12.66 -18.85 13.24
N PHE A 35 12.91 -19.81 14.14
CA PHE A 35 12.49 -21.19 13.93
C PHE A 35 10.98 -21.29 13.68
N LYS A 36 10.18 -20.59 14.47
CA LYS A 36 8.71 -20.56 14.34
C LYS A 36 8.23 -19.98 13.01
N TRP A 37 8.97 -19.04 12.43
CA TRP A 37 8.64 -18.51 11.11
C TRP A 37 8.88 -19.57 10.03
N VAL A 38 10.07 -20.18 10.04
CA VAL A 38 10.47 -21.22 9.09
C VAL A 38 9.58 -22.45 9.20
N GLU A 39 9.25 -22.86 10.42
CA GLU A 39 8.35 -23.98 10.72
C GLU A 39 6.99 -23.78 10.05
N ASN A 40 6.36 -22.62 10.27
CA ASN A 40 5.05 -22.32 9.70
C ASN A 40 5.12 -22.13 8.18
N TRP A 41 6.16 -21.47 7.67
CA TRP A 41 6.34 -21.34 6.22
C TRP A 41 6.47 -22.71 5.55
N TRP A 42 7.28 -23.60 6.11
CA TRP A 42 7.46 -24.94 5.56
C TRP A 42 6.15 -25.72 5.60
N ARG A 43 5.44 -25.69 6.74
CA ARG A 43 4.17 -26.38 6.96
C ARG A 43 3.08 -26.01 5.95
N TYR A 44 2.93 -24.72 5.63
CA TYR A 44 1.80 -24.24 4.82
C TYR A 44 2.15 -23.94 3.36
N ILE A 45 3.42 -23.63 3.06
CA ILE A 45 3.86 -23.19 1.73
C ILE A 45 5.01 -24.07 1.21
N GLY A 46 5.98 -24.39 2.06
CA GLY A 46 7.24 -25.03 1.66
C GLY A 46 7.17 -26.52 1.33
N GLU A 47 6.12 -27.23 1.76
CA GLU A 47 5.98 -28.69 1.55
C GLU A 47 6.17 -29.11 0.08
N LYS A 48 5.66 -28.30 -0.86
CA LYS A 48 5.75 -28.57 -2.31
C LYS A 48 7.02 -28.00 -2.96
N ARG A 49 7.93 -27.38 -2.20
CA ARG A 49 9.08 -26.59 -2.73
C ARG A 49 10.43 -27.28 -2.65
N ARG A 50 10.48 -28.60 -2.39
CA ARG A 50 11.74 -29.38 -2.31
C ARG A 50 12.77 -28.72 -1.41
N VAL A 51 12.32 -28.36 -0.21
CA VAL A 51 13.18 -27.80 0.82
C VAL A 51 14.21 -28.84 1.22
N GLU A 52 15.46 -28.42 1.28
CA GLU A 52 16.57 -29.25 1.70
C GLU A 52 17.55 -28.38 2.48
N MET A 53 17.41 -28.46 3.79
CA MET A 53 18.20 -27.68 4.74
C MET A 53 19.47 -28.43 5.08
N ILE A 54 20.62 -27.75 5.02
CA ILE A 54 21.90 -28.35 5.40
C ILE A 54 22.17 -28.06 6.86
N VAL A 55 22.47 -29.08 7.64
CA VAL A 55 22.92 -28.97 9.04
C VAL A 55 24.40 -29.27 9.12
N VAL A 56 25.17 -28.40 9.76
CA VAL A 56 26.61 -28.56 9.93
C VAL A 56 26.95 -28.92 11.37
N GLU A 57 27.75 -29.96 11.52
CA GLU A 57 28.29 -30.41 12.80
C GLU A 57 29.82 -30.25 12.87
N LYS A 58 30.28 -29.77 14.03
CA LYS A 58 31.69 -29.66 14.43
C LYS A 58 31.83 -30.31 15.80
N ASN A 59 32.69 -31.34 15.90
CA ASN A 59 32.89 -32.13 17.12
C ASN A 59 31.56 -32.66 17.71
N ASP A 60 30.71 -33.23 16.84
CA ASP A 60 29.38 -33.76 17.15
C ASP A 60 28.39 -32.75 17.80
N GLN A 61 28.67 -31.46 17.65
CA GLN A 61 27.75 -30.38 17.99
C GLN A 61 27.25 -29.70 16.71
N VAL A 62 25.94 -29.47 16.62
CA VAL A 62 25.35 -28.69 15.54
C VAL A 62 25.70 -27.22 15.74
N ILE A 63 26.32 -26.63 14.73
CA ILE A 63 26.79 -25.23 14.76
C ILE A 63 26.13 -24.35 13.71
N ALA A 64 25.51 -24.93 12.68
CA ALA A 64 24.89 -24.15 11.62
C ALA A 64 23.76 -24.85 10.87
N PHE A 65 22.88 -24.03 10.30
CA PHE A 65 21.82 -24.40 9.37
C PHE A 65 21.87 -23.50 8.13
N PHE A 66 21.84 -24.11 6.94
CA PHE A 66 21.70 -23.40 5.67
C PHE A 66 20.31 -23.72 5.12
N PRO A 67 19.37 -22.76 5.18
CA PRO A 67 17.98 -22.99 4.81
C PRO A 67 17.83 -22.93 3.29
N PHE A 68 18.25 -23.99 2.60
CA PHE A 68 18.23 -24.09 1.14
C PHE A 68 17.03 -24.85 0.59
N GLN A 69 16.75 -24.59 -0.68
CA GLN A 69 15.93 -25.41 -1.56
C GLN A 69 16.74 -25.73 -2.82
N PHE A 70 16.51 -26.92 -3.37
CA PHE A 70 17.24 -27.42 -4.53
C PHE A 70 16.26 -27.67 -5.67
N THR A 71 16.37 -26.88 -6.72
CA THR A 71 15.55 -27.02 -7.92
C THR A 71 16.42 -27.39 -9.11
N ARG A 72 15.89 -28.22 -10.01
CA ARG A 72 16.61 -28.62 -11.23
C ARG A 72 16.08 -27.81 -12.39
N LYS A 73 16.97 -27.10 -13.10
CA LYS A 73 16.66 -26.37 -14.32
C LYS A 73 17.54 -26.92 -15.45
N TRP A 74 16.92 -27.71 -16.32
CA TRP A 74 17.63 -28.57 -17.27
C TRP A 74 18.58 -29.53 -16.53
N ASN A 75 19.89 -29.46 -16.79
CA ASN A 75 20.90 -30.25 -16.09
C ASN A 75 21.65 -29.49 -15.00
N THR A 76 21.27 -28.22 -14.74
CA THR A 76 21.89 -27.40 -13.69
C THR A 76 21.04 -27.45 -12.42
N ILE A 77 21.71 -27.65 -11.28
CA ILE A 77 21.10 -27.54 -9.95
C ILE A 77 21.11 -26.07 -9.54
N MET A 78 19.93 -25.54 -9.22
CA MET A 78 19.76 -24.20 -8.67
C MET A 78 19.53 -24.32 -7.16
N ILE A 79 20.44 -23.71 -6.41
CA ILE A 79 20.46 -23.68 -4.94
C ILE A 79 20.04 -22.27 -4.52
N GLU A 80 18.93 -22.19 -3.81
CA GLU A 80 18.34 -20.94 -3.36
C GLU A 80 18.08 -21.00 -1.86
N PHE A 81 18.06 -19.85 -1.19
CA PHE A 81 17.39 -19.82 0.10
C PHE A 81 15.90 -20.18 -0.07
N ILE A 82 15.35 -20.85 0.93
CA ILE A 82 13.90 -21.08 1.04
C ILE A 82 13.13 -19.75 1.06
N ALA A 83 11.81 -19.83 0.90
CA ALA A 83 10.92 -18.68 0.99
C ALA A 83 11.20 -17.54 -0.01
N CYS A 84 11.80 -17.85 -1.16
CA CYS A 84 12.01 -16.88 -2.22
C CYS A 84 10.67 -16.35 -2.75
N GLY A 85 10.41 -15.06 -2.47
CA GLY A 85 9.16 -14.38 -2.81
C GLY A 85 8.27 -14.10 -1.59
N GLU A 86 8.47 -14.83 -0.49
CA GLU A 86 7.77 -14.64 0.77
C GLU A 86 8.66 -13.91 1.79
N ALA A 87 9.87 -14.40 2.06
CA ALA A 87 10.80 -13.75 2.97
C ALA A 87 11.50 -12.56 2.29
N ASN A 88 11.44 -11.38 2.92
CA ASN A 88 12.19 -10.22 2.43
C ASN A 88 13.67 -10.30 2.78
N TYR A 89 13.98 -10.92 3.92
CA TYR A 89 15.35 -11.12 4.40
C TYR A 89 15.57 -12.61 4.66
N MET A 90 16.69 -13.14 4.21
CA MET A 90 17.10 -14.52 4.47
C MET A 90 18.59 -14.50 4.81
N ASP A 91 18.99 -15.45 5.64
CA ASP A 91 20.37 -15.62 6.07
C ASP A 91 20.62 -17.10 6.45
N ILE A 92 21.87 -17.43 6.72
CA ILE A 92 22.26 -18.68 7.37
C ILE A 92 22.19 -18.52 8.90
N ILE A 93 21.92 -19.63 9.59
CA ILE A 93 21.82 -19.66 11.04
C ILE A 93 23.09 -20.33 11.53
N VAL A 94 24.04 -19.56 12.04
CA VAL A 94 25.36 -20.05 12.48
C VAL A 94 25.90 -19.15 13.58
N TYR A 95 26.59 -19.70 14.58
CA TYR A 95 27.29 -18.88 15.56
C TYR A 95 28.28 -17.94 14.87
N ASP A 96 28.31 -16.66 15.26
CA ASP A 96 29.16 -15.66 14.61
C ASP A 96 30.64 -16.06 14.56
N LYS A 97 31.15 -16.69 15.63
CA LYS A 97 32.53 -17.18 15.72
C LYS A 97 32.89 -18.27 14.71
N ASP A 98 31.91 -19.07 14.25
CA ASP A 98 32.10 -20.20 13.34
C ASP A 98 31.67 -19.86 11.90
N ARG A 99 31.15 -18.65 11.64
CA ARG A 99 30.50 -18.26 10.37
C ARG A 99 31.42 -18.38 9.15
N GLU A 100 32.64 -17.82 9.22
CA GLU A 100 33.58 -17.86 8.09
C GLU A 100 33.97 -19.29 7.73
N GLU A 101 34.40 -20.08 8.71
CA GLU A 101 34.83 -21.48 8.54
C GLU A 101 33.69 -22.33 7.96
N THR A 102 32.47 -22.12 8.47
CA THR A 102 31.28 -22.86 8.03
C THR A 102 30.87 -22.51 6.60
N ILE A 103 30.91 -21.22 6.21
CA ILE A 103 30.67 -20.80 4.83
C ILE A 103 31.67 -21.47 3.90
N GLN A 104 32.96 -21.40 4.21
CA GLN A 104 34.01 -22.04 3.40
C GLN A 104 33.72 -23.54 3.23
N PHE A 105 33.51 -24.24 4.35
CA PHE A 105 33.27 -25.69 4.34
C PHE A 105 32.03 -26.10 3.53
N VAL A 106 30.89 -25.44 3.73
CA VAL A 106 29.64 -25.82 3.05
C VAL A 106 29.72 -25.53 1.55
N PHE A 107 30.14 -24.33 1.16
CA PHE A 107 30.19 -23.97 -0.26
C PHE A 107 31.25 -24.79 -1.01
N ASP A 108 32.42 -25.05 -0.43
CA ASP A 108 33.46 -25.89 -1.06
C ASP A 108 32.93 -27.29 -1.36
N ARG A 109 32.31 -27.93 -0.36
CA ARG A 109 31.75 -29.27 -0.50
C ARG A 109 30.58 -29.34 -1.48
N LEU A 110 29.74 -28.30 -1.55
CA LEU A 110 28.67 -28.22 -2.53
C LEU A 110 29.23 -28.10 -3.95
N LEU A 111 30.20 -27.21 -4.16
CA LEU A 111 30.86 -27.02 -5.45
C LEU A 111 31.62 -28.27 -5.90
N GLU A 112 32.24 -29.01 -4.98
CA GLU A 112 32.91 -30.29 -5.27
C GLU A 112 31.91 -31.38 -5.69
N LYS A 113 30.78 -31.50 -5.00
CA LYS A 113 29.77 -32.54 -5.28
C LYS A 113 28.86 -32.20 -6.45
N MET A 114 28.68 -30.93 -6.77
CA MET A 114 27.74 -30.44 -7.78
C MET A 114 28.47 -29.56 -8.81
N PRO A 115 29.15 -30.18 -9.79
CA PRO A 115 29.95 -29.43 -10.77
C PRO A 115 29.09 -28.54 -11.69
N ASP A 116 27.79 -28.82 -11.79
CA ASP A 116 26.81 -28.07 -12.57
C ASP A 116 25.78 -27.39 -11.66
N CYS A 117 26.19 -26.35 -10.93
CA CYS A 117 25.30 -25.64 -10.02
C CYS A 117 25.36 -24.11 -10.13
N ILE A 118 24.24 -23.48 -9.76
CA ILE A 118 24.07 -22.05 -9.60
C ILE A 118 23.47 -21.75 -8.22
N PHE A 119 24.02 -20.75 -7.55
CA PHE A 119 23.49 -20.20 -6.31
C PHE A 119 22.73 -18.92 -6.62
N ASN A 120 21.53 -18.77 -6.07
CA ASN A 120 20.71 -17.57 -6.14
C ASN A 120 20.19 -17.25 -4.73
N LEU A 121 21.01 -16.50 -3.98
CA LEU A 121 20.84 -16.26 -2.55
C LEU A 121 20.25 -14.86 -2.33
N HIS A 122 18.92 -14.81 -2.19
CA HIS A 122 18.17 -13.58 -1.97
C HIS A 122 18.15 -13.16 -0.49
N GLY A 123 17.75 -11.93 -0.20
CA GLY A 123 17.40 -11.52 1.16
C GLY A 123 18.59 -11.18 2.07
N LEU A 124 19.82 -11.24 1.58
CA LEU A 124 21.01 -10.95 2.38
C LEU A 124 21.17 -9.44 2.59
N LEU A 125 21.01 -8.96 3.82
CA LEU A 125 21.26 -7.54 4.14
C LEU A 125 22.73 -7.19 3.94
N SER A 126 23.04 -6.03 3.36
CA SER A 126 24.40 -5.53 3.19
C SER A 126 25.14 -5.39 4.53
N SER A 127 24.40 -5.07 5.59
CA SER A 127 24.92 -5.01 6.95
C SER A 127 25.16 -6.39 7.61
N SER A 128 24.65 -7.49 7.02
CA SER A 128 24.82 -8.83 7.61
C SER A 128 26.27 -9.32 7.50
N PRO A 129 26.83 -9.95 8.56
CA PRO A 129 28.12 -10.62 8.51
C PRO A 129 28.22 -11.67 7.38
N THR A 130 27.13 -12.36 7.04
CA THR A 130 27.10 -13.36 5.96
C THR A 130 27.42 -12.73 4.61
N THR A 131 26.87 -11.55 4.31
CA THR A 131 27.14 -10.84 3.05
C THR A 131 28.63 -10.58 2.88
N ASN A 132 29.28 -10.10 3.93
CA ASN A 132 30.72 -9.81 3.91
C ASN A 132 31.54 -11.10 3.74
N MET A 133 31.28 -12.12 4.57
CA MET A 133 32.02 -13.38 4.53
C MET A 133 31.83 -14.14 3.21
N LEU A 134 30.62 -14.13 2.64
CA LEU A 134 30.36 -14.71 1.33
C LEU A 134 31.13 -13.96 0.22
N SER A 135 31.16 -12.62 0.28
CA SER A 135 31.90 -11.82 -0.69
C SER A 135 33.41 -12.11 -0.63
N LEU A 136 33.97 -12.20 0.57
CA LEU A 136 35.38 -12.57 0.79
C LEU A 136 35.68 -13.99 0.30
N TYR A 137 34.80 -14.94 0.59
CA TYR A 137 34.91 -16.32 0.12
C TYR A 137 34.95 -16.40 -1.42
N LEU A 138 34.00 -15.74 -2.10
CA LEU A 138 33.91 -15.73 -3.56
C LEU A 138 35.14 -15.05 -4.18
N ALA A 139 35.62 -13.96 -3.59
CA ALA A 139 36.85 -13.30 -4.02
C ALA A 139 38.07 -14.22 -3.90
N LYS A 140 38.24 -14.93 -2.77
CA LYS A 140 39.31 -15.94 -2.57
C LYS A 140 39.23 -17.04 -3.64
N ARG A 141 38.03 -17.47 -4.04
CA ARG A 141 37.83 -18.48 -5.11
C ARG A 141 37.90 -17.91 -6.53
N LYS A 142 38.16 -16.60 -6.70
CA LYS A 142 38.12 -15.91 -8.01
C LYS A 142 36.78 -16.10 -8.74
N CYS A 143 35.70 -16.31 -7.99
CA CYS A 143 34.35 -16.42 -8.52
C CYS A 143 33.70 -15.03 -8.47
N THR A 144 33.35 -14.46 -9.62
CA THR A 144 32.70 -13.14 -9.68
C THR A 144 31.18 -13.29 -9.61
N PRO A 145 30.51 -12.91 -8.49
CA PRO A 145 29.06 -12.93 -8.42
C PRO A 145 28.45 -11.77 -9.23
N THR A 146 27.18 -11.93 -9.60
CA THR A 146 26.29 -10.80 -9.88
C THR A 146 25.48 -10.53 -8.62
N VAL A 147 25.54 -9.29 -8.12
CA VAL A 147 24.77 -8.85 -6.96
C VAL A 147 23.72 -7.84 -7.39
N PHE A 148 22.46 -8.16 -7.12
CA PHE A 148 21.36 -7.20 -7.29
C PHE A 148 20.95 -6.65 -5.92
N SER A 149 20.96 -5.33 -5.77
CA SER A 149 20.63 -4.69 -4.49
C SER A 149 19.30 -3.92 -4.59
N VAL A 150 18.49 -4.05 -3.55
CA VAL A 150 17.25 -3.27 -3.37
C VAL A 150 17.36 -2.51 -2.06
N VAL A 151 17.03 -1.22 -2.08
CA VAL A 151 17.07 -0.39 -0.88
C VAL A 151 16.06 -0.87 0.17
N THR A 152 16.49 -0.81 1.43
CA THR A 152 15.76 -1.25 2.62
C THR A 152 15.73 -0.10 3.63
N PRO A 153 14.83 0.88 3.42
CA PRO A 153 14.72 2.04 4.30
C PRO A 153 14.17 1.67 5.67
N PHE A 154 14.67 2.31 6.72
CA PHE A 154 14.17 2.15 8.08
C PHE A 154 14.32 3.43 8.90
N ILE A 155 13.62 3.46 10.03
CA ILE A 155 13.78 4.48 11.06
C ILE A 155 14.57 3.84 12.19
N ASN A 156 15.78 4.32 12.41
CA ASN A 156 16.51 4.08 13.64
C ASN A 156 15.88 4.95 14.74
N MET A 157 15.09 4.35 15.63
CA MET A 157 14.37 5.04 16.68
C MET A 157 15.31 5.59 17.75
N GLU A 158 16.46 4.93 17.96
CA GLU A 158 17.48 5.37 18.92
C GLU A 158 18.26 6.59 18.42
N SER A 159 18.32 6.82 17.10
CA SER A 159 19.05 7.95 16.52
C SER A 159 18.20 9.21 16.31
N ILE A 160 16.91 9.19 16.65
CA ILE A 160 15.99 10.31 16.41
C ILE A 160 15.39 10.85 17.71
N ASN A 161 15.17 12.17 17.74
CA ASN A 161 14.20 12.75 18.67
C ASN A 161 12.81 12.67 18.01
N LEU A 162 11.91 11.83 18.56
CA LEU A 162 10.62 11.53 17.95
C LEU A 162 9.75 12.79 17.74
N GLU A 163 9.69 13.69 18.72
CA GLU A 163 8.88 14.91 18.62
C GLU A 163 9.35 15.80 17.45
N ALA A 164 10.65 16.10 17.40
CA ALA A 164 11.24 16.90 16.33
C ALA A 164 11.11 16.22 14.95
N TYR A 165 11.29 14.89 14.92
CA TYR A 165 11.14 14.06 13.73
C TYR A 165 9.70 14.12 13.18
N MET A 166 8.68 14.02 14.05
CA MET A 166 7.27 14.07 13.67
C MET A 166 6.79 15.48 13.33
N LYS A 167 7.33 16.53 13.99
CA LYS A 167 6.98 17.94 13.72
C LYS A 167 7.18 18.32 12.26
N LYS A 168 8.24 17.82 11.62
CA LYS A 168 8.54 18.04 10.20
C LYS A 168 7.59 17.27 9.27
N ARG A 169 7.12 16.10 9.68
CA ARG A 169 6.36 15.16 8.84
C ARG A 169 4.85 15.27 8.97
N ARG A 170 4.33 15.78 10.09
CA ARG A 170 2.88 15.94 10.33
C ARG A 170 2.15 16.77 9.27
N LYS A 171 2.84 17.71 8.61
CA LYS A 171 2.28 18.56 7.55
C LYS A 171 2.57 18.05 6.14
N LEU A 172 3.45 17.06 6.01
CA LEU A 172 3.83 16.52 4.71
C LEU A 172 2.57 15.96 4.02
N HIS A 173 2.36 16.35 2.76
CA HIS A 173 1.17 16.01 1.96
C HIS A 173 -0.19 16.33 2.63
N GLY A 174 -0.18 17.22 3.63
CA GLY A 174 -1.35 17.59 4.43
C GLY A 174 -1.88 16.46 5.31
N LEU A 175 -0.99 15.62 5.89
CA LEU A 175 -1.35 14.52 6.78
C LEU A 175 -2.25 14.97 7.94
N ASP A 176 -1.88 16.04 8.66
CA ASP A 176 -2.67 16.66 9.71
C ASP A 176 -4.10 17.03 9.27
N ARG A 177 -4.23 17.64 8.08
CA ARG A 177 -5.51 18.00 7.49
C ARG A 177 -6.33 16.76 7.14
N ARG A 178 -5.70 15.71 6.62
CA ARG A 178 -6.37 14.46 6.25
C ARG A 178 -6.91 13.74 7.47
N GLU A 179 -6.09 13.63 8.51
CA GLU A 179 -6.46 13.04 9.80
C GLU A 179 -7.62 13.81 10.43
N LYS A 180 -7.52 15.14 10.52
CA LYS A 180 -8.61 15.99 11.02
C LYS A 180 -9.90 15.85 10.22
N ARG A 181 -9.80 15.64 8.90
CA ARG A 181 -10.99 15.44 8.05
C ARG A 181 -11.60 14.06 8.21
N LEU A 182 -10.78 13.05 8.49
CA LEU A 182 -11.24 11.69 8.77
C LEU A 182 -12.00 11.64 10.10
N SER A 183 -11.49 12.31 11.14
CA SER A 183 -12.16 12.38 12.45
C SER A 183 -13.49 13.15 12.46
N TYR A 184 -13.79 13.94 11.42
CA TYR A 184 -15.13 14.52 11.25
C TYR A 184 -16.17 13.52 10.74
N LEU A 185 -15.74 12.35 10.25
CA LEU A 185 -16.67 11.32 9.77
C LEU A 185 -17.20 10.44 10.91
N GLY A 186 -16.44 10.29 11.99
CA GLY A 186 -16.70 9.36 13.08
C GLY A 186 -15.49 9.23 14.01
N GLU A 187 -15.56 8.29 14.94
CA GLU A 187 -14.45 7.98 15.84
C GLU A 187 -13.31 7.31 15.07
N VAL A 188 -12.06 7.77 15.25
CA VAL A 188 -10.91 7.16 14.59
C VAL A 188 -10.01 6.54 15.65
N LYS A 189 -9.75 5.24 15.54
CA LYS A 189 -8.99 4.47 16.51
C LYS A 189 -7.95 3.59 15.82
N VAL A 190 -6.78 3.47 16.43
CA VAL A 190 -5.82 2.42 16.10
C VAL A 190 -5.89 1.34 17.18
N SER A 191 -5.97 0.09 16.76
CA SER A 191 -5.87 -1.05 17.67
C SER A 191 -5.22 -2.25 17.00
N THR A 192 -4.52 -3.03 17.81
CA THR A 192 -4.06 -4.35 17.42
C THR A 192 -5.28 -5.25 17.26
N SER A 193 -5.43 -5.83 16.07
CA SER A 193 -6.52 -6.76 15.78
C SER A 193 -6.25 -8.10 16.46
N SER A 194 -7.30 -8.71 16.98
CA SER A 194 -7.25 -10.09 17.48
C SER A 194 -6.95 -11.05 16.33
N PRO A 195 -6.36 -12.24 16.61
CA PRO A 195 -6.13 -13.24 15.59
C PRO A 195 -7.40 -13.64 14.81
N ASN A 196 -8.57 -13.52 15.43
CA ASN A 196 -9.86 -13.84 14.80
C ASN A 196 -10.31 -12.80 13.75
N GLU A 197 -9.76 -11.59 13.76
CA GLU A 197 -10.10 -10.51 12.83
C GLU A 197 -9.26 -10.56 11.53
N ILE A 198 -8.32 -11.50 11.41
CA ILE A 198 -7.46 -11.63 10.23
C ILE A 198 -8.24 -11.93 8.94
N ASP A 199 -9.43 -12.49 9.04
CA ASP A 199 -10.29 -12.70 7.86
C ASP A 199 -10.81 -11.37 7.29
N GLU A 200 -11.02 -10.35 8.14
CA GLU A 200 -11.35 -9.00 7.69
C GLU A 200 -10.17 -8.35 6.96
N VAL A 201 -8.94 -8.65 7.39
CA VAL A 201 -7.70 -8.21 6.73
C VAL A 201 -7.61 -8.79 5.33
N PHE A 202 -7.87 -10.08 5.16
CA PHE A 202 -7.89 -10.71 3.83
C PHE A 202 -8.98 -10.11 2.95
N ALA A 203 -10.19 -9.90 3.49
CA ALA A 203 -11.29 -9.29 2.76
C ALA A 203 -10.99 -7.83 2.35
N LEU A 204 -10.33 -7.06 3.21
CA LEU A 204 -9.90 -5.70 2.91
C LEU A 204 -8.79 -5.67 1.87
N HIS A 205 -7.82 -6.58 1.96
CA HIS A 205 -6.78 -6.76 0.95
C HIS A 205 -7.37 -7.11 -0.42
N ASP A 206 -8.27 -8.09 -0.48
CA ASP A 206 -8.94 -8.49 -1.72
C ASP A 206 -9.70 -7.33 -2.34
N ARG A 207 -10.38 -6.49 -1.55
CA ARG A 207 -11.03 -5.26 -2.04
C ARG A 207 -10.03 -4.26 -2.61
N HIS A 208 -8.92 -4.02 -1.90
CA HIS A 208 -7.86 -3.11 -2.34
C HIS A 208 -7.21 -3.55 -3.67
N TRP A 209 -7.09 -4.86 -3.88
CA TRP A 209 -6.41 -5.46 -5.04
C TRP A 209 -7.34 -6.00 -6.13
N ARG A 210 -8.67 -5.99 -5.94
CA ARG A 210 -9.66 -6.53 -6.91
C ARG A 210 -9.48 -6.03 -8.35
N TYR A 211 -8.95 -4.81 -8.52
CA TYR A 211 -8.69 -4.18 -9.83
C TYR A 211 -7.21 -3.92 -10.11
N LYS A 212 -6.30 -4.49 -9.31
CA LYS A 212 -4.84 -4.36 -9.43
C LYS A 212 -4.22 -5.75 -9.62
N LEU A 213 -3.02 -5.82 -10.19
CA LEU A 213 -2.28 -7.10 -10.23
C LEU A 213 -1.73 -7.37 -8.84
N ASP A 214 -2.39 -8.21 -8.05
CA ASP A 214 -1.76 -8.78 -6.88
C ASP A 214 -0.66 -9.76 -7.32
N THR A 215 0.57 -9.51 -6.87
CA THR A 215 1.71 -10.40 -7.10
C THR A 215 2.22 -11.03 -5.81
N SER A 216 1.56 -10.75 -4.67
CA SER A 216 1.94 -11.24 -3.35
C SER A 216 1.37 -12.63 -3.06
N GLY A 217 0.21 -12.99 -3.64
CA GLY A 217 -0.48 -14.24 -3.32
C GLY A 217 -1.08 -14.26 -1.91
N PHE A 218 -1.15 -13.10 -1.23
CA PHE A 218 -1.52 -12.95 0.17
C PHE A 218 -2.85 -13.62 0.54
N THR A 219 -3.82 -13.63 -0.39
CA THR A 219 -5.17 -14.14 -0.16
C THR A 219 -5.43 -15.52 -0.75
N ASN A 220 -4.42 -16.20 -1.29
CA ASN A 220 -4.50 -17.61 -1.66
C ASN A 220 -4.56 -18.49 -0.40
N ASP A 221 -5.22 -19.64 -0.48
CA ASP A 221 -5.57 -20.45 0.71
C ASP A 221 -4.34 -20.88 1.54
N GLU A 222 -3.28 -21.35 0.88
CA GLU A 222 -2.01 -21.72 1.54
C GLU A 222 -1.39 -20.53 2.30
N HIS A 223 -1.44 -19.33 1.72
CA HIS A 223 -0.92 -18.11 2.35
C HIS A 223 -1.81 -17.65 3.50
N LYS A 224 -3.13 -17.70 3.36
CA LYS A 224 -4.05 -17.37 4.45
C LYS A 224 -3.77 -18.23 5.68
N ASN A 225 -3.57 -19.54 5.49
CA ASN A 225 -3.24 -20.44 6.59
C ASN A 225 -1.88 -20.10 7.22
N PHE A 226 -0.87 -19.79 6.41
CA PHE A 226 0.43 -19.31 6.89
C PHE A 226 0.32 -18.03 7.74
N TYR A 227 -0.35 -17.00 7.24
CA TYR A 227 -0.52 -15.73 7.98
C TYR A 227 -1.36 -15.90 9.25
N ARG A 228 -2.43 -16.71 9.20
CA ARG A 228 -3.21 -17.07 10.41
C ARG A 228 -2.33 -17.74 11.46
N ALA A 229 -1.50 -18.69 11.04
CA ALA A 229 -0.63 -19.40 11.97
C ALA A 229 0.40 -18.47 12.61
N LEU A 230 0.98 -17.55 11.84
CA LEU A 230 1.93 -16.57 12.36
C LEU A 230 1.32 -15.61 13.40
N VAL A 231 0.10 -15.10 13.19
CA VAL A 231 -0.57 -14.21 14.17
C VAL A 231 -0.96 -14.96 15.45
N ASN A 232 -1.12 -16.27 15.38
CA ASN A 232 -1.39 -17.12 16.55
C ASN A 232 -0.13 -17.46 17.37
N ILE A 233 1.06 -17.05 16.95
CA ILE A 233 2.28 -17.21 17.75
C ILE A 233 2.24 -16.21 18.91
N SER A 234 2.00 -16.72 20.12
CA SER A 234 1.90 -15.90 21.34
C SER A 234 3.23 -15.78 22.12
N GLU A 235 4.21 -16.63 21.83
CA GLU A 235 5.46 -16.74 22.58
C GLU A 235 6.68 -16.74 21.66
N GLY A 236 7.82 -16.34 22.23
CA GLY A 236 9.10 -16.32 21.55
C GLY A 236 9.53 -14.93 21.08
N PRO A 237 10.70 -14.85 20.43
CA PRO A 237 11.34 -13.59 20.07
C PRO A 237 10.66 -12.87 18.91
N MET A 238 9.92 -13.60 18.07
CA MET A 238 9.16 -13.07 16.95
C MET A 238 7.65 -13.15 17.21
N GLN A 239 6.94 -12.06 16.91
CA GLN A 239 5.48 -11.99 16.95
C GLN A 239 4.97 -11.34 15.67
N ALA A 240 3.96 -11.95 15.05
CA ALA A 240 3.18 -11.29 14.01
C ALA A 240 2.01 -10.55 14.64
N LYS A 241 1.79 -9.30 14.23
CA LYS A 241 0.66 -8.48 14.70
C LYS A 241 -0.01 -7.81 13.52
N VAL A 242 -1.33 -7.69 13.61
CA VAL A 242 -2.10 -6.85 12.70
C VAL A 242 -2.47 -5.59 13.47
N GLU A 243 -1.99 -4.45 13.02
CA GLU A 243 -2.39 -3.15 13.54
C GLU A 243 -3.39 -2.53 12.57
N SER A 244 -4.52 -2.06 13.06
CA SER A 244 -5.64 -1.63 12.21
C SER A 244 -6.13 -0.25 12.59
N LEU A 245 -6.47 0.53 11.57
CA LEU A 245 -7.14 1.82 11.69
C LEU A 245 -8.64 1.61 11.48
N TYR A 246 -9.42 1.96 12.49
CA TYR A 246 -10.87 1.89 12.49
C TYR A 246 -11.46 3.29 12.34
N LEU A 247 -12.52 3.37 11.54
CA LEU A 247 -13.49 4.47 11.56
C LEU A 247 -14.80 3.93 12.14
N ASP A 248 -15.17 4.42 13.30
CA ASP A 248 -16.12 3.79 14.22
C ASP A 248 -15.72 2.32 14.43
N ASN A 249 -16.53 1.37 13.98
CA ASN A 249 -16.25 -0.08 14.07
C ASN A 249 -15.79 -0.69 12.74
N GLN A 250 -15.49 0.10 11.71
CA GLN A 250 -15.05 -0.41 10.41
C GLN A 250 -13.54 -0.28 10.25
N MET A 251 -12.86 -1.40 9.99
CA MET A 251 -11.47 -1.41 9.55
C MET A 251 -11.34 -0.73 8.17
N ILE A 252 -10.55 0.34 8.10
CA ILE A 252 -10.29 1.10 6.86
C ILE A 252 -8.82 1.07 6.42
N ALA A 253 -7.91 0.63 7.29
CA ALA A 253 -6.54 0.27 6.93
C ALA A 253 -5.96 -0.75 7.91
N PHE A 254 -4.98 -1.51 7.45
CA PHE A 254 -4.22 -2.45 8.29
C PHE A 254 -2.73 -2.45 7.92
N SER A 255 -1.93 -2.86 8.89
CA SER A 255 -0.52 -3.21 8.74
C SER A 255 -0.31 -4.57 9.41
N TYR A 256 -0.09 -5.59 8.60
CA TYR A 256 0.44 -6.87 9.07
C TYR A 256 1.94 -6.69 9.25
N GLY A 257 2.38 -6.69 10.50
CA GLY A 257 3.77 -6.50 10.89
C GLY A 257 4.39 -7.72 11.55
N LEU A 258 5.71 -7.82 11.47
CA LEU A 258 6.52 -8.77 12.22
C LEU A 258 7.41 -8.00 13.19
N SER A 259 7.31 -8.31 14.48
CA SER A 259 8.21 -7.81 15.51
C SER A 259 9.22 -8.88 15.86
N CYS A 260 10.51 -8.54 15.96
CA CYS A 260 11.56 -9.44 16.44
C CYS A 260 12.66 -8.64 17.15
N ARG A 261 12.89 -8.93 18.43
CA ARG A 261 13.96 -8.33 19.28
C ARG A 261 14.20 -6.82 19.03
N GLY A 262 13.14 -6.01 19.10
CA GLY A 262 13.22 -4.55 18.93
C GLY A 262 13.18 -4.03 17.49
N ARG A 263 13.09 -4.91 16.48
CA ARG A 263 12.77 -4.53 15.09
C ARG A 263 11.30 -4.79 14.80
N TYR A 264 10.60 -3.81 14.23
CA TYR A 264 9.26 -4.00 13.65
C TYR A 264 9.38 -3.86 12.13
N ILE A 265 8.84 -4.81 11.36
CA ILE A 265 8.83 -4.81 9.90
C ILE A 265 7.39 -4.73 9.43
N GLY A 266 7.03 -3.66 8.71
CA GLY A 266 5.78 -3.59 7.96
C GLY A 266 5.81 -4.59 6.80
N TYR A 267 5.12 -5.72 6.92
CA TYR A 267 5.23 -6.83 5.98
C TYR A 267 4.18 -6.77 4.88
N VAL A 268 2.90 -6.68 5.25
CA VAL A 268 1.79 -6.47 4.31
C VAL A 268 0.94 -5.31 4.79
N ILE A 269 0.67 -4.35 3.91
CA ILE A 269 -0.14 -3.17 4.22
C ILE A 269 -1.31 -3.07 3.25
N GLY A 270 -2.45 -2.61 3.73
CA GLY A 270 -3.65 -2.45 2.90
C GLY A 270 -4.58 -1.40 3.46
N HIS A 271 -5.42 -0.85 2.58
CA HIS A 271 -6.46 0.09 2.99
C HIS A 271 -7.67 0.07 2.06
N ASP A 272 -8.77 0.59 2.59
CA ASP A 272 -10.01 0.75 1.83
C ASP A 272 -9.87 1.94 0.87
N ASP A 273 -9.88 1.66 -0.43
CA ASP A 273 -9.72 2.66 -1.49
C ASP A 273 -10.82 3.72 -1.47
N ASP A 274 -12.01 3.40 -0.92
CA ASP A 274 -13.08 4.40 -0.75
C ASP A 274 -12.65 5.53 0.20
N TYR A 275 -11.79 5.24 1.16
CA TYR A 275 -11.23 6.20 2.11
C TYR A 275 -9.86 6.75 1.68
N GLY A 276 -9.36 6.40 0.48
CA GLY A 276 -8.03 6.77 0.00
C GLY A 276 -7.74 8.28 0.01
N ILE A 277 -8.77 9.13 -0.15
CA ILE A 277 -8.62 10.61 -0.08
C ILE A 277 -8.12 11.11 1.29
N TYR A 278 -8.34 10.33 2.36
CA TYR A 278 -7.87 10.60 3.71
C TYR A 278 -6.48 10.00 3.97
N GLY A 279 -5.95 9.13 3.09
CA GLY A 279 -4.67 8.46 3.31
C GLY A 279 -4.60 7.59 4.58
N PRO A 280 -5.57 6.68 4.81
CA PRO A 280 -5.66 5.90 6.04
C PRO A 280 -4.40 5.05 6.32
N GLY A 281 -3.75 4.50 5.28
CA GLY A 281 -2.48 3.77 5.45
C GLY A 281 -1.36 4.66 6.00
N THR A 282 -1.25 5.91 5.53
CA THR A 282 -0.25 6.88 6.04
C THR A 282 -0.57 7.32 7.46
N ILE A 283 -1.86 7.47 7.80
CA ILE A 283 -2.30 7.77 9.17
C ILE A 283 -1.92 6.62 10.10
N LEU A 284 -2.22 5.37 9.71
CA LEU A 284 -1.86 4.19 10.49
C LEU A 284 -0.35 4.09 10.70
N GLU A 285 0.45 4.21 9.63
CA GLU A 285 1.90 4.16 9.72
C GLU A 285 2.47 5.24 10.65
N LYS A 286 1.94 6.47 10.59
CA LYS A 286 2.28 7.56 11.53
C LYS A 286 2.04 7.13 12.98
N GLU A 287 0.88 6.54 13.29
CA GLU A 287 0.54 6.07 14.64
C GLU A 287 1.45 4.92 15.11
N LEU A 288 1.85 4.03 14.20
CA LEU A 288 2.80 2.96 14.51
C LEU A 288 4.20 3.48 14.83
N ILE A 289 4.67 4.47 14.08
CA ILE A 289 5.96 5.14 14.36
C ILE A 289 5.90 5.86 15.70
N VAL A 290 4.82 6.60 15.99
CA VAL A 290 4.66 7.34 17.25
C VAL A 290 4.58 6.40 18.46
N SER A 291 3.91 5.26 18.33
CA SER A 291 3.78 4.27 19.40
C SER A 291 5.00 3.35 19.56
N SER A 292 5.99 3.43 18.67
CA SER A 292 7.15 2.53 18.65
C SER A 292 7.97 2.52 19.96
N PRO A 293 8.30 3.66 20.59
CA PRO A 293 9.05 3.65 21.85
C PRO A 293 8.32 2.92 22.98
N ASN A 294 7.00 3.07 23.07
CA ASN A 294 6.17 2.40 24.09
C ASN A 294 6.14 0.87 23.89
N LYS A 295 6.48 0.40 22.69
CA LYS A 295 6.56 -1.02 22.32
C LYS A 295 7.99 -1.56 22.31
N ALA A 296 8.96 -0.79 22.85
CA ALA A 296 10.39 -1.11 22.83
C ALA A 296 10.95 -1.37 21.41
N ILE A 297 10.37 -0.72 20.38
CA ILE A 297 10.84 -0.80 19.01
C ILE A 297 12.01 0.19 18.83
N LYS A 298 13.17 -0.37 18.50
CA LYS A 298 14.43 0.34 18.19
C LYS A 298 14.60 0.59 16.70
N LYS A 299 14.09 -0.31 15.86
CA LYS A 299 14.18 -0.24 14.39
C LYS A 299 12.81 -0.41 13.78
N PHE A 300 12.25 0.66 13.22
CA PHE A 300 11.02 0.60 12.44
C PHE A 300 11.39 0.42 10.96
N ASP A 301 11.30 -0.80 10.47
CA ASP A 301 11.69 -1.22 9.14
C ASP A 301 10.51 -1.12 8.15
N LEU A 302 10.72 -0.32 7.10
CA LEU A 302 9.71 -0.04 6.07
C LEU A 302 9.74 -1.08 4.93
N SER A 303 10.53 -2.14 5.09
CA SER A 303 10.73 -3.23 4.13
C SER A 303 11.38 -2.78 2.81
N ILE A 304 11.80 -3.75 1.99
CA ILE A 304 12.45 -3.53 0.70
C ILE A 304 11.60 -2.70 -0.26
N GLY A 305 12.23 -1.87 -1.09
CA GLY A 305 11.57 -1.22 -2.23
C GLY A 305 11.81 0.28 -2.34
N TYR A 306 11.34 0.84 -3.46
CA TYR A 306 11.57 2.24 -3.85
C TYR A 306 10.28 3.09 -3.77
N GLU A 307 9.28 2.65 -3.02
CA GLU A 307 8.06 3.43 -2.81
C GLU A 307 8.38 4.78 -2.14
N PRO A 308 7.96 5.94 -2.71
CA PRO A 308 8.38 7.26 -2.24
C PRO A 308 8.10 7.54 -0.76
N TYR A 309 6.96 7.08 -0.24
CA TYR A 309 6.58 7.31 1.17
C TYR A 309 7.60 6.73 2.16
N LYS A 310 8.31 5.65 1.80
CA LYS A 310 9.32 5.05 2.68
C LYS A 310 10.49 6.00 2.93
N PHE A 311 10.86 6.80 1.94
CA PHE A 311 11.92 7.82 2.06
C PHE A 311 11.44 9.11 2.71
N GLU A 312 10.12 9.31 2.78
CA GLU A 312 9.56 10.39 3.58
C GLU A 312 9.70 10.07 5.08
N TRP A 313 9.62 8.79 5.45
CA TRP A 313 9.77 8.32 6.82
C TRP A 313 11.22 7.97 7.20
N ASN A 314 12.05 7.40 6.33
CA ASN A 314 13.33 6.85 6.80
C ASN A 314 14.24 7.87 7.52
N SER A 315 15.06 7.37 8.45
CA SER A 315 16.20 8.10 9.01
C SER A 315 17.53 7.53 8.53
N ALA A 316 17.53 6.27 8.07
CA ALA A 316 18.67 5.57 7.50
C ALA A 316 18.22 4.61 6.38
N VAL A 317 19.18 3.99 5.71
CA VAL A 317 18.93 2.94 4.70
C VAL A 317 19.93 1.80 4.88
N ASP A 318 19.47 0.59 4.60
CA ASP A 318 20.31 -0.57 4.29
C ASP A 318 19.99 -1.04 2.86
N TYR A 319 20.61 -2.12 2.41
CA TYR A 319 20.33 -2.76 1.13
C TYR A 319 20.14 -4.26 1.32
N THR A 320 19.15 -4.81 0.65
CA THR A 320 18.94 -6.26 0.56
C THR A 320 19.52 -6.75 -0.76
N ASN A 321 20.43 -7.69 -0.68
CA ASN A 321 21.19 -8.22 -1.80
C ASN A 321 20.64 -9.58 -2.24
N ASN A 322 20.70 -9.79 -3.54
CA ASN A 322 20.57 -11.10 -4.16
C ASN A 322 21.89 -11.47 -4.82
N PHE A 323 22.59 -12.46 -4.27
CA PHE A 323 23.84 -12.98 -4.80
C PHE A 323 23.57 -14.09 -5.80
N ILE A 324 24.07 -13.93 -7.01
CA ILE A 324 24.02 -14.96 -8.05
C ILE A 324 25.44 -15.32 -8.46
N PHE A 325 25.80 -16.60 -8.36
CA PHE A 325 27.08 -17.12 -8.82
C PHE A 325 26.94 -18.59 -9.21
N SER A 326 27.87 -19.11 -9.99
CA SER A 326 27.78 -20.47 -10.52
C SER A 326 29.15 -21.13 -10.59
N THR A 327 29.17 -22.44 -10.79
CA THR A 327 30.35 -23.15 -11.28
C THR A 327 30.71 -22.69 -12.71
N ASP A 328 31.89 -23.08 -13.17
CA ASP A 328 32.42 -22.68 -14.49
C ASP A 328 31.98 -23.57 -15.66
N SER A 329 31.07 -24.51 -15.43
CA SER A 329 30.53 -25.32 -16.51
C SER A 329 29.69 -24.46 -17.48
N TRP A 330 29.73 -24.79 -18.77
CA TRP A 330 29.05 -24.00 -19.80
C TRP A 330 27.52 -23.93 -19.59
N GLN A 331 26.92 -25.01 -19.08
CA GLN A 331 25.49 -25.09 -18.78
C GLN A 331 25.12 -24.14 -17.65
N SER A 332 25.90 -24.17 -16.57
CA SER A 332 25.71 -23.30 -15.40
C SER A 332 25.92 -21.83 -15.76
N LYS A 333 26.92 -21.51 -16.59
CA LYS A 333 27.13 -20.16 -17.12
C LYS A 333 25.97 -19.68 -17.98
N MET A 334 25.41 -20.53 -18.84
CA MET A 334 24.23 -20.18 -19.64
C MET A 334 23.03 -19.84 -18.73
N ILE A 335 22.71 -20.68 -17.75
CA ILE A 335 21.64 -20.42 -16.78
C ILE A 335 21.92 -19.14 -15.97
N PHE A 336 23.17 -18.93 -15.57
CA PHE A 336 23.63 -17.73 -14.90
C PHE A 336 23.36 -16.48 -15.73
N PHE A 337 23.75 -16.44 -17.02
CA PHE A 337 23.51 -15.30 -17.89
C PHE A 337 22.02 -15.03 -18.13
N LEU A 338 21.20 -16.09 -18.28
CA LEU A 338 19.74 -15.95 -18.39
C LEU A 338 19.13 -15.35 -17.11
N THR A 339 19.60 -15.79 -15.94
CA THR A 339 19.12 -15.32 -14.63
C THR A 339 19.56 -13.88 -14.39
N LYS A 340 20.82 -13.56 -14.70
CA LYS A 340 21.37 -12.21 -14.70
C LYS A 340 20.59 -11.26 -15.62
N GLY A 341 20.32 -11.67 -16.86
CA GLY A 341 19.56 -10.87 -17.83
C GLY A 341 18.14 -10.57 -17.32
N LYS A 342 17.44 -11.59 -16.81
CA LYS A 342 16.13 -11.41 -16.16
C LYS A 342 16.20 -10.47 -14.96
N GLY A 343 17.26 -10.59 -14.14
CA GLY A 343 17.52 -9.73 -12.99
C GLY A 343 17.68 -8.27 -13.38
N HIS A 344 18.51 -7.95 -14.39
CA HIS A 344 18.69 -6.59 -14.89
C HIS A 344 17.38 -5.99 -15.41
N ILE A 345 16.61 -6.74 -16.19
CA ILE A 345 15.29 -6.28 -16.66
C ILE A 345 14.38 -5.97 -15.47
N LYS A 346 14.30 -6.87 -14.48
CA LYS A 346 13.49 -6.68 -13.27
C LYS A 346 13.92 -5.43 -12.50
N GLU A 347 15.22 -5.19 -12.36
CA GLU A 347 15.77 -4.04 -11.64
C GLU A 347 15.49 -2.72 -12.37
N THR A 348 15.72 -2.66 -13.69
CA THR A 348 15.39 -1.49 -14.51
C THR A 348 13.91 -1.13 -14.41
N LEU A 349 13.03 -2.13 -14.45
CA LEU A 349 11.59 -1.92 -14.28
C LEU A 349 11.23 -1.46 -12.87
N LYS A 350 11.86 -2.02 -11.83
CA LYS A 350 11.57 -1.69 -10.42
C LYS A 350 12.09 -0.31 -10.00
N LYS A 351 13.22 0.16 -10.54
CA LYS A 351 13.77 1.50 -10.25
C LYS A 351 12.88 2.62 -10.79
N ASN A 352 12.10 2.35 -11.84
CA ASN A 352 11.18 3.34 -12.38
C ASN A 352 9.80 3.20 -11.72
N TYR A 353 9.57 3.99 -10.67
CA TYR A 353 8.30 3.99 -9.91
C TYR A 353 7.06 4.18 -10.80
N LYS A 354 7.16 4.97 -11.89
CA LYS A 354 6.05 5.16 -12.83
C LYS A 354 5.70 3.87 -13.59
N ILE A 355 6.71 3.05 -13.93
CA ILE A 355 6.51 1.74 -14.57
C ILE A 355 5.90 0.75 -13.59
N VAL A 356 6.32 0.78 -12.32
CA VAL A 356 5.74 -0.06 -11.26
C VAL A 356 4.26 0.30 -11.04
N LEU A 357 3.94 1.58 -10.91
CA LEU A 357 2.55 2.05 -10.82
C LEU A 357 1.76 1.69 -12.07
N PHE A 358 2.31 1.92 -13.27
CA PHE A 358 1.65 1.52 -14.52
C PHE A 358 1.37 0.01 -14.56
N LYS A 359 2.32 -0.85 -14.17
CA LYS A 359 2.10 -2.29 -14.08
C LYS A 359 1.01 -2.64 -13.06
N ARG A 360 1.08 -2.08 -11.85
CA ARG A 360 0.15 -2.37 -10.75
C ARG A 360 -1.29 -1.89 -11.07
N GLU A 361 -1.44 -0.67 -11.59
CA GLU A 361 -2.73 -0.01 -11.83
C GLU A 361 -3.31 -0.28 -13.22
N PHE A 362 -2.47 -0.32 -14.26
CA PHE A 362 -2.93 -0.36 -15.66
C PHE A 362 -2.99 -1.77 -16.25
N ILE A 363 -2.07 -2.66 -15.87
CA ILE A 363 -2.09 -4.05 -16.38
C ILE A 363 -3.08 -4.90 -15.57
N GLY A 364 -3.26 -4.65 -14.26
CA GLY A 364 -4.24 -5.34 -13.42
C GLY A 364 -5.70 -5.03 -13.74
N SER A 365 -6.02 -3.74 -13.86
CA SER A 365 -7.36 -3.33 -14.29
C SER A 365 -7.68 -3.84 -15.71
N LYS A 366 -6.67 -3.99 -16.57
CA LYS A 366 -6.84 -4.48 -17.94
C LYS A 366 -6.79 -5.98 -18.12
N TYR A 367 -6.19 -6.79 -17.24
CA TYR A 367 -6.17 -8.25 -17.43
C TYR A 367 -7.56 -8.87 -17.22
N SER A 368 -8.34 -8.32 -16.28
CA SER A 368 -9.78 -8.62 -16.11
C SER A 368 -10.62 -8.09 -17.28
N PHE A 369 -10.32 -6.87 -17.76
CA PHE A 369 -11.01 -6.23 -18.89
C PHE A 369 -10.74 -6.96 -20.22
N ILE A 370 -9.50 -7.31 -20.55
CA ILE A 370 -9.12 -7.93 -21.84
C ILE A 370 -9.71 -9.33 -21.98
N LYS A 371 -9.94 -10.05 -20.86
CA LYS A 371 -10.49 -11.40 -20.89
C LYS A 371 -12.02 -11.45 -21.03
N ASN A 372 -12.74 -10.38 -20.64
CA ASN A 372 -14.20 -10.36 -20.53
C ASN A 372 -14.91 -9.14 -21.15
N ALA A 373 -14.19 -8.15 -21.69
CA ALA A 373 -14.81 -6.89 -22.13
C ALA A 373 -15.56 -7.00 -23.45
N LYS A 374 -16.80 -6.49 -23.47
CA LYS A 374 -17.61 -6.34 -24.69
C LYS A 374 -17.10 -5.15 -25.51
N PHE A 375 -17.37 -5.13 -26.82
CA PHE A 375 -16.99 -4.05 -27.75
C PHE A 375 -17.38 -2.64 -27.26
N THR A 376 -18.53 -2.51 -26.58
CA THR A 376 -19.02 -1.27 -25.96
C THR A 376 -18.10 -0.72 -24.87
N GLU A 377 -17.43 -1.59 -24.12
CA GLU A 377 -16.51 -1.20 -23.06
C GLU A 377 -15.16 -0.75 -23.64
N TRP A 378 -14.73 -1.37 -24.76
CA TRP A 378 -13.58 -0.91 -25.56
C TRP A 378 -13.78 0.49 -26.12
N VAL A 379 -14.97 0.79 -26.66
CA VAL A 379 -15.33 2.13 -27.14
C VAL A 379 -15.29 3.15 -26.00
N GLN A 380 -15.76 2.80 -24.80
CA GLN A 380 -15.65 3.67 -23.62
C GLN A 380 -14.20 3.88 -23.16
N ALA A 381 -13.35 2.85 -23.20
CA ALA A 381 -11.95 2.95 -22.83
C ALA A 381 -11.15 3.83 -23.82
N CYS A 382 -11.41 3.68 -25.13
CA CYS A 382 -10.88 4.54 -26.17
C CYS A 382 -11.39 5.98 -26.03
N GLY A 383 -12.66 6.18 -25.69
CA GLY A 383 -13.24 7.49 -25.39
C GLY A 383 -12.58 8.17 -24.17
N LYS A 384 -12.25 7.41 -23.11
CA LYS A 384 -11.48 7.91 -21.95
C LYS A 384 -10.05 8.30 -22.31
N LEU A 385 -9.41 7.58 -23.24
CA LEU A 385 -8.08 7.90 -23.76
C LEU A 385 -8.11 9.16 -24.64
N ALA A 386 -9.10 9.30 -25.53
CA ALA A 386 -9.30 10.51 -26.32
C ALA A 386 -9.60 11.73 -25.43
N GLY A 387 -10.40 11.55 -24.35
CA GLY A 387 -10.67 12.59 -23.35
C GLY A 387 -9.45 13.05 -22.54
N LYS A 388 -8.38 12.25 -22.47
CA LYS A 388 -7.08 12.66 -21.90
C LYS A 388 -6.28 13.54 -22.86
N ILE A 389 -6.43 13.36 -24.17
CA ILE A 389 -5.75 14.15 -25.20
C ILE A 389 -6.41 15.52 -25.34
N TYR A 390 -7.74 15.53 -25.38
CA TYR A 390 -8.54 16.75 -25.42
C TYR A 390 -9.82 16.58 -24.61
N SER A 391 -10.05 17.47 -23.64
CA SER A 391 -11.38 17.62 -23.05
C SER A 391 -11.72 19.09 -22.86
N ARG A 392 -12.97 19.44 -23.16
CA ARG A 392 -13.53 20.75 -22.91
C ARG A 392 -14.74 20.61 -22.02
N LYS A 393 -14.65 21.15 -20.81
CA LYS A 393 -15.78 21.23 -19.88
C LYS A 393 -16.20 22.68 -19.73
N THR A 394 -17.49 22.93 -19.81
CA THR A 394 -18.07 24.25 -19.55
C THR A 394 -19.03 24.14 -18.40
N VAL A 395 -18.96 25.07 -17.46
CA VAL A 395 -19.86 25.17 -16.32
C VAL A 395 -20.35 26.60 -16.22
N ASP A 396 -21.65 26.76 -16.04
CA ASP A 396 -22.29 28.04 -15.80
C ASP A 396 -22.70 28.12 -14.32
N ILE A 397 -22.36 29.24 -13.67
CA ILE A 397 -22.68 29.55 -12.27
C ILE A 397 -23.88 30.49 -12.26
N TYR A 398 -24.86 30.14 -11.45
CA TYR A 398 -26.07 30.93 -11.26
C TYR A 398 -26.18 31.41 -9.82
N LYS A 399 -26.84 32.56 -9.64
CA LYS A 399 -27.12 33.19 -8.35
C LYS A 399 -28.60 33.57 -8.26
N GLN A 400 -29.20 33.35 -7.10
CA GLN A 400 -30.54 33.82 -6.77
C GLN A 400 -30.51 34.59 -5.44
N SER A 401 -30.92 35.87 -5.47
CA SER A 401 -30.98 36.74 -4.28
C SER A 401 -32.36 36.85 -3.65
N GLN A 402 -33.43 36.48 -4.38
CA GLN A 402 -34.82 36.56 -3.93
C GLN A 402 -35.55 35.26 -4.30
N GLY A 403 -36.50 34.82 -3.48
CA GLY A 403 -37.30 33.62 -3.75
C GLY A 403 -38.38 33.41 -2.69
N ASN A 404 -39.28 32.46 -2.94
CA ASN A 404 -40.43 32.19 -2.05
C ASN A 404 -39.99 31.51 -0.74
N GLU A 405 -40.66 31.85 0.35
CA GLU A 405 -40.45 31.30 1.70
C GLU A 405 -41.50 30.22 2.01
N ASN A 406 -41.48 29.12 1.25
CA ASN A 406 -42.34 27.98 1.54
C ASN A 406 -41.74 27.15 2.69
N LEU A 407 -42.59 26.57 3.53
CA LEU A 407 -42.18 25.59 4.53
C LEU A 407 -41.69 24.32 3.83
N ALA A 408 -40.44 23.94 4.11
CA ALA A 408 -39.83 22.72 3.61
C ALA A 408 -38.90 22.16 4.70
N ASP A 409 -39.13 20.92 5.10
CA ASP A 409 -38.37 20.28 6.17
C ASP A 409 -37.24 19.43 5.58
N PHE A 410 -36.01 19.83 5.88
CA PHE A 410 -34.82 19.05 5.59
C PHE A 410 -33.98 18.89 6.85
N GLU A 411 -33.39 17.72 7.00
CA GLU A 411 -32.49 17.43 8.12
C GLU A 411 -31.05 17.34 7.63
N LYS A 412 -30.13 17.90 8.43
CA LYS A 412 -28.69 17.75 8.20
C LYS A 412 -28.30 16.29 8.46
N LEU A 413 -27.65 15.66 7.50
CA LEU A 413 -27.15 14.29 7.67
C LEU A 413 -25.73 14.27 8.22
N VAL A 414 -25.51 13.43 9.24
CA VAL A 414 -24.18 12.99 9.65
C VAL A 414 -23.65 11.91 8.70
N TYR A 415 -22.32 11.72 8.69
CA TYR A 415 -21.66 10.80 7.76
C TYR A 415 -22.23 9.37 7.75
N PRO A 416 -22.46 8.70 8.90
CA PRO A 416 -23.03 7.35 8.92
C PRO A 416 -24.40 7.26 8.21
N ASN A 417 -25.23 8.30 8.34
CA ASN A 417 -26.55 8.34 7.71
C ASN A 417 -26.46 8.64 6.21
N ALA A 418 -25.56 9.54 5.80
CA ALA A 418 -25.32 9.82 4.39
C ALA A 418 -24.76 8.59 3.67
N LYS A 419 -23.87 7.84 4.33
CA LYS A 419 -23.29 6.58 3.85
C LYS A 419 -24.34 5.51 3.57
N LYS A 420 -25.34 5.34 4.44
CA LYS A 420 -26.43 4.37 4.25
C LYS A 420 -27.31 4.66 3.02
N ARG A 421 -27.36 5.92 2.57
CA ARG A 421 -28.29 6.38 1.53
C ARG A 421 -27.68 6.40 0.12
N HIS A 422 -26.40 6.05 -0.05
CA HIS A 422 -25.76 6.14 -1.36
C HIS A 422 -24.68 5.06 -1.56
N HIS A 423 -24.74 4.36 -2.69
CA HIS A 423 -23.88 3.19 -2.95
C HIS A 423 -22.43 3.51 -3.29
N ASN A 424 -22.12 4.72 -3.78
CA ASN A 424 -20.75 5.11 -4.13
C ASN A 424 -20.10 5.89 -2.99
N LEU A 425 -19.34 5.19 -2.14
CA LEU A 425 -18.65 5.74 -0.97
C LEU A 425 -17.53 6.72 -1.35
N SER A 426 -16.70 6.40 -2.35
CA SER A 426 -15.66 7.30 -2.86
C SER A 426 -16.19 8.71 -3.17
N ARG A 427 -17.38 8.81 -3.79
CA ARG A 427 -18.03 10.10 -4.09
C ARG A 427 -18.45 10.83 -2.82
N ILE A 428 -19.07 10.14 -1.85
CA ILE A 428 -19.50 10.70 -0.57
C ILE A 428 -18.28 11.23 0.20
N ASN A 429 -17.24 10.41 0.32
CA ASN A 429 -15.99 10.75 0.97
C ASN A 429 -15.35 11.99 0.33
N LYS A 430 -15.35 12.09 -1.00
CA LYS A 430 -14.87 13.30 -1.69
C LYS A 430 -15.67 14.55 -1.32
N ARG A 431 -16.99 14.46 -1.17
CA ARG A 431 -17.86 15.58 -0.77
C ARG A 431 -17.57 16.03 0.67
N PHE A 432 -17.57 15.10 1.62
CA PHE A 432 -17.23 15.40 3.02
C PHE A 432 -15.82 15.97 3.14
N TYR A 433 -14.84 15.34 2.50
CA TYR A 433 -13.46 15.83 2.46
C TYR A 433 -13.42 17.27 1.94
N ASN A 434 -14.16 17.60 0.89
CA ASN A 434 -14.21 18.94 0.32
C ASN A 434 -15.08 19.94 1.09
N GLY A 435 -15.65 19.56 2.24
CA GLY A 435 -16.41 20.45 3.12
C GLY A 435 -17.87 20.64 2.72
N PHE A 436 -18.42 19.77 1.86
CA PHE A 436 -19.84 19.76 1.59
C PHE A 436 -20.62 19.16 2.76
N ILE A 437 -21.82 19.67 2.98
CA ILE A 437 -22.75 19.25 4.03
C ILE A 437 -24.01 18.68 3.35
N PRO A 438 -24.36 17.41 3.60
CA PRO A 438 -25.56 16.80 3.05
C PRO A 438 -26.79 17.14 3.90
N TYR A 439 -27.91 17.35 3.20
CA TYR A 439 -29.24 17.48 3.78
C TYR A 439 -30.19 16.53 3.07
N SER A 440 -31.25 16.11 3.76
CA SER A 440 -32.23 15.18 3.19
C SER A 440 -33.63 15.40 3.72
N ASP A 441 -34.63 15.10 2.90
CA ASP A 441 -36.04 15.12 3.28
C ASP A 441 -36.53 13.73 3.74
N SER A 442 -37.82 13.66 4.11
CA SER A 442 -38.53 12.43 4.47
C SER A 442 -38.68 11.42 3.32
N LYS A 443 -38.51 11.85 2.06
CA LYS A 443 -38.57 11.02 0.85
C LYS A 443 -37.19 10.50 0.41
N PHE A 444 -36.18 10.64 1.26
CA PHE A 444 -34.77 10.28 0.99
C PHE A 444 -34.12 11.02 -0.19
N SER A 445 -34.69 12.15 -0.62
CA SER A 445 -33.97 13.05 -1.52
C SER A 445 -32.79 13.66 -0.80
N MET A 446 -31.66 13.83 -1.48
CA MET A 446 -30.45 14.43 -0.88
C MET A 446 -29.93 15.56 -1.74
N PHE A 447 -29.48 16.62 -1.08
CA PHE A 447 -28.74 17.71 -1.71
C PHE A 447 -27.52 18.07 -0.87
N TRP A 448 -26.55 18.73 -1.50
CA TRP A 448 -25.26 19.03 -0.88
C TRP A 448 -24.97 20.51 -0.99
N ILE A 449 -24.62 21.12 0.14
CA ILE A 449 -24.22 22.53 0.18
C ILE A 449 -22.77 22.69 0.60
N HIS A 450 -22.15 23.77 0.16
CA HIS A 450 -20.88 24.24 0.67
C HIS A 450 -21.07 25.67 1.24
N PRO A 451 -20.84 25.88 2.55
CA PRO A 451 -21.20 27.15 3.19
C PRO A 451 -20.19 28.28 2.97
N LYS A 452 -18.98 27.98 2.47
CA LYS A 452 -17.87 28.96 2.39
C LYS A 452 -17.32 29.26 0.99
N LEU A 453 -17.57 28.41 0.01
CA LEU A 453 -16.90 28.40 -1.29
C LEU A 453 -17.88 27.93 -2.36
N ILE A 454 -17.84 28.59 -3.52
CA ILE A 454 -18.30 28.02 -4.79
C ILE A 454 -17.21 27.07 -5.25
N ARG A 455 -17.51 25.76 -5.20
CA ARG A 455 -16.53 24.70 -5.51
C ARG A 455 -17.04 23.82 -6.64
N VAL A 456 -16.38 23.90 -7.79
CA VAL A 456 -16.67 23.04 -8.94
C VAL A 456 -15.41 22.28 -9.35
N ASP A 457 -15.25 21.08 -8.78
CA ASP A 457 -14.06 20.24 -8.96
C ASP A 457 -13.77 19.92 -10.43
N GLU A 458 -14.81 19.74 -11.25
CA GLU A 458 -14.68 19.36 -12.66
C GLU A 458 -13.93 20.38 -13.53
N VAL A 459 -14.04 21.65 -13.17
CA VAL A 459 -13.36 22.77 -13.85
C VAL A 459 -12.28 23.40 -12.97
N GLY A 460 -12.02 22.82 -11.79
CA GLY A 460 -11.03 23.34 -10.83
C GLY A 460 -11.37 24.73 -10.31
N TYR A 461 -12.65 25.09 -10.24
CA TYR A 461 -13.09 26.42 -9.82
C TYR A 461 -13.34 26.46 -8.32
N LEU A 462 -12.72 27.44 -7.64
CA LEU A 462 -12.83 27.68 -6.22
C LEU A 462 -12.91 29.19 -5.98
N GLN A 463 -14.04 29.68 -5.48
CA GLN A 463 -14.24 31.09 -5.14
C GLN A 463 -14.88 31.22 -3.76
N PRO A 464 -14.39 32.10 -2.86
CA PRO A 464 -15.07 32.42 -1.62
C PRO A 464 -16.50 32.92 -1.84
N LEU A 465 -17.43 32.43 -1.02
CA LEU A 465 -18.80 32.92 -1.01
C LEU A 465 -18.89 34.27 -0.28
N PRO A 466 -19.76 35.19 -0.73
CA PRO A 466 -20.10 36.39 0.05
C PRO A 466 -20.72 36.04 1.41
N LYS A 467 -20.81 37.03 2.31
CA LYS A 467 -21.50 36.85 3.59
C LYS A 467 -22.96 36.45 3.36
N GLN A 468 -23.49 35.59 4.24
CA GLN A 468 -24.85 35.06 4.16
C GLN A 468 -25.16 34.40 2.80
N SER A 469 -24.18 33.73 2.20
CA SER A 469 -24.38 33.00 0.94
C SER A 469 -24.11 31.52 1.10
N VAL A 470 -24.75 30.71 0.26
CA VAL A 470 -24.59 29.25 0.23
C VAL A 470 -24.42 28.77 -1.20
N PHE A 471 -23.59 27.75 -1.41
CA PHE A 471 -23.44 27.10 -2.71
C PHE A 471 -24.05 25.71 -2.68
N ILE A 472 -24.96 25.42 -3.60
CA ILE A 472 -25.55 24.11 -3.82
C ILE A 472 -24.70 23.37 -4.86
N GLY A 473 -23.99 22.33 -4.43
CA GLY A 473 -23.10 21.55 -5.28
C GLY A 473 -23.76 20.34 -5.94
N GLU A 474 -24.97 19.99 -5.51
CA GLU A 474 -25.78 18.91 -6.03
C GLU A 474 -27.22 19.06 -5.55
N TRP A 475 -28.17 18.87 -6.45
CA TRP A 475 -29.59 19.11 -6.22
C TRP A 475 -30.42 18.25 -7.18
N GLN A 476 -31.71 18.09 -6.86
CA GLN A 476 -32.68 17.41 -7.70
C GLN A 476 -33.65 18.41 -8.31
N PHE A 477 -33.95 18.25 -9.59
CA PHE A 477 -34.72 19.21 -10.37
C PHE A 477 -36.05 19.60 -9.72
N HIS A 478 -36.86 18.62 -9.31
CA HIS A 478 -38.19 18.86 -8.72
C HIS A 478 -38.18 19.44 -7.31
N ASN A 479 -37.04 19.40 -6.60
CA ASN A 479 -36.93 19.84 -5.20
C ASN A 479 -36.21 21.18 -5.04
N LEU A 480 -35.71 21.79 -6.12
CA LEU A 480 -34.87 22.99 -6.02
C LEU A 480 -35.59 24.16 -5.32
N THR A 481 -36.88 24.38 -5.60
CA THR A 481 -37.68 25.43 -4.94
C THR A 481 -37.70 25.22 -3.42
N ASN A 482 -38.01 24.01 -2.97
CA ASN A 482 -38.07 23.68 -1.54
C ASN A 482 -36.69 23.80 -0.87
N ILE A 483 -35.62 23.37 -1.57
CA ILE A 483 -34.24 23.52 -1.10
C ILE A 483 -33.92 25.00 -0.89
N CYS A 484 -34.25 25.86 -1.86
CA CYS A 484 -34.02 27.29 -1.78
C CYS A 484 -34.78 27.93 -0.60
N SER A 485 -36.05 27.57 -0.41
CA SER A 485 -36.85 28.08 0.72
C SER A 485 -36.27 27.67 2.07
N TYR A 486 -35.90 26.40 2.24
CA TYR A 486 -35.26 25.91 3.47
C TYR A 486 -33.94 26.64 3.77
N LEU A 487 -33.08 26.84 2.77
CA LEU A 487 -31.81 27.54 2.97
C LEU A 487 -31.99 29.02 3.35
N ARG A 488 -33.09 29.66 2.94
CA ARG A 488 -33.43 31.02 3.36
C ARG A 488 -33.93 31.06 4.80
N ASN A 489 -34.87 30.18 5.14
CA ASN A 489 -35.53 30.19 6.44
C ASN A 489 -34.60 29.70 7.56
N GLU A 490 -34.02 28.50 7.39
CA GLU A 490 -33.27 27.83 8.46
C GLU A 490 -31.78 28.18 8.44
N GLN A 491 -31.19 28.41 7.26
CA GLN A 491 -29.77 28.75 7.12
C GLN A 491 -29.51 30.25 6.95
N LYS A 492 -30.57 31.08 6.91
CA LYS A 492 -30.49 32.55 6.77
C LYS A 492 -29.66 32.99 5.56
N ALA A 493 -29.71 32.24 4.46
CA ALA A 493 -28.96 32.54 3.24
C ALA A 493 -29.65 33.64 2.43
N LYS A 494 -28.96 34.76 2.22
CA LYS A 494 -29.38 35.86 1.33
C LYS A 494 -29.18 35.49 -0.14
N ASP A 495 -28.01 34.97 -0.47
CA ASP A 495 -27.65 34.62 -1.85
C ASP A 495 -27.40 33.11 -1.99
N ILE A 496 -28.07 32.48 -2.94
CA ILE A 496 -27.93 31.05 -3.24
C ILE A 496 -27.23 30.90 -4.57
N PHE A 497 -26.13 30.16 -4.59
CA PHE A 497 -25.34 29.86 -5.78
C PHE A 497 -25.49 28.39 -6.17
N LEU A 498 -25.51 28.09 -7.46
CA LEU A 498 -25.41 26.73 -7.98
C LEU A 498 -24.70 26.72 -9.33
N TYR A 499 -24.42 25.52 -9.86
CA TYR A 499 -23.82 25.39 -11.18
C TYR A 499 -24.53 24.36 -12.06
N THR A 500 -24.40 24.51 -13.38
CA THR A 500 -24.82 23.53 -14.38
C THR A 500 -23.74 23.32 -15.44
N SER A 501 -23.62 22.12 -16.00
CA SER A 501 -22.56 21.75 -16.96
C SER A 501 -22.93 21.94 -18.43
N LYS A 502 -24.04 22.61 -18.73
CA LYS A 502 -24.45 23.04 -20.09
C LYS A 502 -24.64 21.92 -21.11
N LYS A 503 -25.89 21.44 -21.23
CA LYS A 503 -26.60 21.02 -22.46
C LYS A 503 -28.11 20.75 -22.23
N ASP A 504 -28.66 21.18 -21.10
CA ASP A 504 -30.06 20.94 -20.74
C ASP A 504 -30.80 22.29 -20.72
N GLU A 505 -31.46 22.61 -21.84
CA GLU A 505 -32.25 23.84 -21.99
C GLU A 505 -33.40 23.90 -20.99
N ILE A 506 -33.94 22.74 -20.61
CA ILE A 506 -35.04 22.63 -19.63
C ILE A 506 -34.53 23.09 -18.26
N VAL A 507 -33.34 22.64 -17.86
CA VAL A 507 -32.70 23.08 -16.61
C VAL A 507 -32.45 24.59 -16.60
N ASN A 508 -31.92 25.15 -17.68
CA ASN A 508 -31.65 26.60 -17.72
C ASN A 508 -32.95 27.42 -17.67
N LYS A 509 -33.98 27.01 -18.43
CA LYS A 509 -35.29 27.68 -18.42
C LYS A 509 -35.93 27.61 -17.03
N HIS A 510 -35.85 26.46 -16.37
CA HIS A 510 -36.34 26.29 -15.01
C HIS A 510 -35.61 27.18 -14.00
N LEU A 511 -34.28 27.27 -14.08
CA LEU A 511 -33.50 28.17 -13.22
C LEU A 511 -33.92 29.64 -13.41
N HIS A 512 -34.11 30.08 -14.66
CA HIS A 512 -34.60 31.43 -14.94
C HIS A 512 -36.02 31.66 -14.40
N GLN A 513 -36.93 30.69 -14.53
CA GLN A 513 -38.28 30.75 -13.94
C GLN A 513 -38.25 30.86 -12.41
N LEU A 514 -37.26 30.24 -11.76
CA LEU A 514 -37.02 30.36 -10.33
C LEU A 514 -36.29 31.66 -9.95
N GLY A 515 -35.93 32.53 -10.90
CA GLY A 515 -35.25 33.80 -10.62
C GLY A 515 -33.73 33.69 -10.43
N PHE A 516 -33.10 32.60 -10.87
CA PHE A 516 -31.64 32.51 -10.92
C PHE A 516 -31.10 33.34 -12.10
N LYS A 517 -30.17 34.24 -11.79
CA LYS A 517 -29.39 35.01 -12.77
C LYS A 517 -28.05 34.32 -13.05
N HIS A 518 -27.67 34.25 -14.31
CA HIS A 518 -26.38 33.71 -14.71
C HIS A 518 -25.27 34.72 -14.36
N VAL A 519 -24.21 34.27 -13.69
CA VAL A 519 -23.15 35.15 -13.18
C VAL A 519 -21.83 34.91 -13.92
N ASN A 520 -21.35 33.67 -13.89
CA ASN A 520 -20.05 33.32 -14.47
C ASN A 520 -20.17 32.09 -15.35
N ARG A 521 -19.42 32.09 -16.45
CA ARG A 521 -19.15 30.89 -17.26
C ARG A 521 -17.70 30.50 -17.15
N ILE A 522 -17.47 29.25 -16.78
CA ILE A 522 -16.15 28.67 -16.54
C ILE A 522 -15.90 27.61 -17.61
N LYS A 523 -14.83 27.78 -18.38
CA LYS A 523 -14.40 26.85 -19.43
C LYS A 523 -13.06 26.26 -19.04
N LYS A 524 -12.99 24.95 -18.85
CA LYS A 524 -11.73 24.22 -18.69
C LYS A 524 -11.42 23.45 -19.96
N THR A 525 -10.29 23.77 -20.58
CA THR A 525 -9.75 23.04 -21.73
C THR A 525 -8.50 22.30 -21.29
N HIS A 526 -8.51 20.99 -21.46
CA HIS A 526 -7.36 20.11 -21.28
C HIS A 526 -6.85 19.74 -22.66
N MET A 527 -5.57 20.03 -22.94
CA MET A 527 -4.88 19.64 -24.17
C MET A 527 -3.56 18.99 -23.78
N PHE A 528 -3.41 17.69 -24.04
CA PHE A 528 -2.25 16.90 -23.62
C PHE A 528 -1.96 17.05 -22.12
N THR A 529 -0.84 17.66 -21.71
CA THR A 529 -0.47 17.87 -20.29
C THR A 529 -0.84 19.26 -19.77
N LYS A 530 -1.35 20.16 -20.63
CA LYS A 530 -1.69 21.54 -20.28
C LYS A 530 -3.19 21.67 -20.05
N SER A 531 -3.58 22.30 -18.94
CA SER A 531 -4.97 22.66 -18.66
C SER A 531 -5.10 24.15 -18.43
N ASN A 532 -6.01 24.79 -19.18
CA ASN A 532 -6.35 26.21 -19.01
C ASN A 532 -7.79 26.33 -18.53
N THR A 533 -8.03 27.15 -17.51
CA THR A 533 -9.36 27.51 -17.02
C THR A 533 -9.61 28.98 -17.34
N HIS A 534 -10.59 29.25 -18.20
CA HIS A 534 -11.04 30.59 -18.56
C HIS A 534 -12.34 30.91 -17.85
N ILE A 535 -12.41 32.07 -17.20
CA ILE A 535 -13.62 32.59 -16.55
C ILE A 535 -14.10 33.76 -17.38
N SER A 536 -15.35 33.74 -17.79
CA SER A 536 -16.04 34.89 -18.38
C SER A 536 -17.17 35.26 -17.45
N THR A 537 -17.04 36.40 -16.76
CA THR A 537 -18.17 37.12 -16.18
C THR A 537 -19.08 37.54 -17.31
N ILE A 538 -20.37 37.26 -17.17
CA ILE A 538 -21.37 37.74 -18.11
C ILE A 538 -22.07 38.87 -17.40
N ASP A 539 -21.70 40.09 -17.77
CA ASP A 539 -22.48 41.27 -17.43
C ASP A 539 -23.82 41.10 -18.14
N THR A 540 -24.85 40.74 -17.38
CA THR A 540 -26.23 40.91 -17.86
C THR A 540 -26.45 42.40 -18.06
N PRO A 541 -26.87 42.87 -19.25
CA PRO A 541 -27.44 44.20 -19.37
C PRO A 541 -28.59 44.31 -18.38
N GLU A 542 -28.63 45.39 -17.62
CA GLU A 542 -29.84 45.77 -16.89
C GLU A 542 -30.95 45.98 -17.93
N GLU A 543 -31.99 45.14 -17.86
CA GLU A 543 -33.32 45.45 -18.39
C GLU A 543 -34.28 45.59 -17.23
#